data_AF-A0A7X8PZL7-F1
#
_entry.id   AF-A0A7X8PZL7-F1
#
_cell.length_a   1.000
_cell.length_b   1.000
_cell.length_c   1.000
_cell.angle_alpha   90.00
_cell.angle_beta   90.00
_cell.angle_gamma   90.00
#
_symmetry.space_group_name_H-M   'P 1'
#
loop_
_entity.id
_entity.type
_entity.pdbx_description
1 polymer ?
#
loop_
_entity_poly.entity_id
_entity_poly.type
_entity_poly.pdbx_seq_one_letter_code
_entity_poly.pdbx_strand_id
1 'polypeptide(L)'
;MSVKERLFSPKKVWCIVTITMLIFGLMSNSFTYAVDPMEVSLAVLKGQKGTTVTVPLTVKNVPASGIYACSFWVNYDPKIFSTVSVTPGELIINSKDFNSNINSTSGFVAMTFESPADGSRIIKGDGTLAYIKLTIMSNASDGISVLSHNLSRTSVYASGTDEIIGVSYSGGVVAVGNAAIPSTIPTPTPTATPTPTTTPTSKPTSTSSYTVTSNPRPTTTSNSGWPTIPSAQVTPTTPTTTPPTGGFQIPKDITTHWAKLYVLRLMNMGVVQGYPDGNVKPDNNITRAEAVTALMKSIGYGVAPNPEFTFADKNEIPNWVKGFLKTALDLKVVGGYEDNTFRASRNVTRQEVVIMLMKTFRFEPSETSKVTLADESDIAPWSKKYVNTACNLEIVKGYSDNTFMPNKNVTRAELFTMIAKCLEYLEGQ
;
A
#
# COMPACT_ATOMS: atom_id res chain seq x y z
N MET A 1 16.95 -60.43 33.94
CA MET A 1 16.65 -59.57 32.79
C MET A 1 15.98 -58.30 33.30
N SER A 2 16.62 -57.15 33.12
CA SER A 2 16.23 -55.83 33.62
C SER A 2 15.07 -55.22 32.81
N VAL A 3 14.35 -54.27 33.41
CA VAL A 3 13.28 -53.50 32.73
C VAL A 3 13.82 -52.76 31.49
N LYS A 4 15.08 -52.29 31.53
CA LYS A 4 15.73 -51.68 30.35
C LYS A 4 15.83 -52.65 29.16
N GLU A 5 16.13 -53.92 29.41
CA GLU A 5 16.27 -54.94 28.35
C GLU A 5 14.91 -55.31 27.71
N ARG A 6 13.80 -55.14 28.45
CA ARG A 6 12.43 -55.33 27.91
C ARG A 6 11.95 -54.17 27.03
N LEU A 7 12.56 -52.99 27.14
CA LEU A 7 12.23 -51.80 26.36
C LEU A 7 13.02 -51.75 25.04
N PHE A 8 14.35 -51.94 25.10
CA PHE A 8 15.26 -51.73 23.96
C PHE A 8 15.62 -53.01 23.18
N SER A 9 14.69 -53.96 23.05
CA SER A 9 14.94 -55.12 22.17
C SER A 9 14.90 -54.70 20.69
N PRO A 10 15.81 -55.19 19.83
CA PRO A 10 15.96 -54.66 18.47
C PRO A 10 14.69 -54.79 17.62
N LYS A 11 13.89 -55.85 17.83
CA LYS A 11 12.58 -56.01 17.16
C LYS A 11 11.57 -54.91 17.54
N LYS A 12 11.62 -54.38 18.77
CA LYS A 12 10.75 -53.27 19.20
C LYS A 12 11.28 -51.93 18.69
N VAL A 13 12.59 -51.71 18.72
CA VAL A 13 13.22 -50.49 18.18
C VAL A 13 12.92 -50.36 16.68
N TRP A 14 13.06 -51.45 15.91
CA TRP A 14 12.72 -51.47 14.49
C TRP A 14 11.23 -51.20 14.25
N CYS A 15 10.34 -51.80 15.05
CA CYS A 15 8.89 -51.55 14.98
C CYS A 15 8.54 -50.06 15.23
N ILE A 16 9.17 -49.42 16.23
CA ILE A 16 8.99 -47.99 16.52
C ILE A 16 9.48 -47.14 15.35
N VAL A 17 10.64 -47.45 14.76
CA VAL A 17 11.17 -46.74 13.57
C VAL A 17 10.27 -46.92 12.35
N THR A 18 9.69 -48.11 12.13
CA THR A 18 8.72 -48.30 11.05
C THR A 18 7.41 -47.54 11.30
N ILE A 19 6.96 -47.42 12.56
CA ILE A 19 5.73 -46.66 12.90
C ILE A 19 5.97 -45.16 12.75
N THR A 20 7.13 -44.62 13.17
CA THR A 20 7.43 -43.20 12.95
C THR A 20 7.62 -42.88 11.47
N MET A 21 8.23 -43.76 10.67
CA MET A 21 8.26 -43.59 9.21
C MET A 21 6.88 -43.70 8.55
N LEU A 22 5.99 -44.59 9.02
CA LEU A 22 4.63 -44.70 8.47
C LEU A 22 3.78 -43.46 8.79
N ILE A 23 3.97 -42.86 9.97
CA ILE A 23 3.32 -41.60 10.35
C ILE A 23 3.89 -40.40 9.57
N PHE A 24 5.22 -40.35 9.34
CA PHE A 24 5.82 -39.34 8.45
C PHE A 24 5.36 -39.50 6.99
N GLY A 25 5.12 -40.73 6.54
CA GLY A 25 4.65 -41.04 5.19
C GLY A 25 3.19 -40.65 4.90
N LEU A 26 2.39 -40.32 5.93
CA LEU A 26 0.99 -39.88 5.80
C LEU A 26 0.78 -38.37 6.04
N MET A 27 1.86 -37.62 6.27
CA MET A 27 1.85 -36.15 6.21
C MET A 27 2.62 -35.61 4.99
N SER A 28 2.56 -36.33 3.87
CA SER A 28 2.56 -35.66 2.57
C SER A 28 1.27 -34.83 2.45
N ASN A 29 1.26 -33.66 3.07
CA ASN A 29 0.36 -32.58 2.69
C ASN A 29 0.59 -32.33 1.20
N SER A 30 -0.29 -32.88 0.38
CA SER A 30 -0.39 -32.54 -1.03
C SER A 30 -0.88 -31.10 -1.08
N PHE A 31 0.06 -30.16 -1.01
CA PHE A 31 -0.19 -28.74 -1.17
C PHE A 31 -0.59 -28.48 -2.63
N THR A 32 -1.84 -28.82 -2.95
CA THR A 32 -2.57 -28.26 -4.07
C THR A 32 -2.64 -26.76 -3.81
N TYR A 33 -1.70 -26.03 -4.39
CA TYR A 33 -1.71 -24.57 -4.35
C TYR A 33 -3.06 -24.08 -4.88
N ALA A 34 -3.75 -23.23 -4.11
CA ALA A 34 -4.73 -22.34 -4.71
C ALA A 34 -3.95 -21.47 -5.71
N VAL A 35 -4.20 -21.68 -7.00
CA VAL A 35 -3.34 -21.17 -8.08
C VAL A 35 -3.47 -19.65 -8.22
N ASP A 36 -4.66 -19.14 -7.93
CA ASP A 36 -5.06 -17.75 -8.12
C ASP A 36 -5.61 -17.15 -6.80
N PRO A 37 -5.39 -15.86 -6.53
CA PRO A 37 -5.99 -15.19 -5.37
C PRO A 37 -7.51 -15.04 -5.54
N MET A 38 -8.23 -14.91 -4.43
CA MET A 38 -9.63 -14.49 -4.45
C MET A 38 -9.75 -13.14 -5.16
N GLU A 39 -10.69 -13.01 -6.11
CA GLU A 39 -10.94 -11.76 -6.83
C GLU A 39 -12.30 -11.17 -6.45
N VAL A 40 -12.39 -9.84 -6.44
CA VAL A 40 -13.61 -9.07 -6.27
C VAL A 40 -13.70 -8.06 -7.41
N SER A 41 -14.67 -8.23 -8.30
CA SER A 41 -14.75 -7.49 -9.57
C SER A 41 -16.08 -6.78 -9.74
N LEU A 42 -16.05 -5.57 -10.29
CA LEU A 42 -17.23 -4.82 -10.73
C LEU A 42 -17.30 -4.84 -12.26
N ALA A 43 -18.51 -4.94 -12.82
CA ALA A 43 -18.68 -5.03 -14.26
C ALA A 43 -18.27 -3.77 -15.04
N VAL A 44 -17.90 -4.00 -16.30
CA VAL A 44 -17.78 -2.97 -17.36
C VAL A 44 -19.06 -3.00 -18.19
N LEU A 45 -19.79 -1.89 -18.23
CA LEU A 45 -21.09 -1.75 -18.89
C LEU A 45 -21.14 -0.52 -19.80
N LYS A 46 -22.19 -0.44 -20.62
CA LYS A 46 -22.61 0.76 -21.35
C LYS A 46 -24.06 1.08 -21.01
N GLY A 47 -24.39 2.37 -20.87
CA GLY A 47 -25.74 2.82 -20.54
C GLY A 47 -26.10 4.15 -21.20
N GLN A 48 -27.40 4.38 -21.38
CA GLN A 48 -27.94 5.61 -21.95
C GLN A 48 -28.39 6.58 -20.86
N LYS A 49 -28.43 7.87 -21.18
CA LYS A 49 -28.84 8.92 -20.25
C LYS A 49 -30.31 8.73 -19.86
N GLY A 50 -30.62 8.85 -18.56
CA GLY A 50 -31.94 8.54 -18.01
C GLY A 50 -32.23 7.05 -17.82
N THR A 51 -31.27 6.14 -18.07
CA THR A 51 -31.45 4.69 -17.85
C THR A 51 -30.70 4.19 -16.62
N THR A 52 -31.21 3.12 -16.00
CA THR A 52 -30.56 2.44 -14.88
C THR A 52 -29.68 1.30 -15.39
N VAL A 53 -28.38 1.35 -15.11
CA VAL A 53 -27.46 0.22 -15.30
C VAL A 53 -27.36 -0.59 -14.01
N THR A 54 -27.18 -1.91 -14.13
CA THR A 54 -27.03 -2.82 -12.98
C THR A 54 -25.64 -3.44 -12.99
N VAL A 55 -24.75 -2.94 -12.14
CA VAL A 55 -23.37 -3.41 -11.99
C VAL A 55 -23.33 -4.56 -10.99
N PRO A 56 -23.13 -5.82 -11.40
CA PRO A 56 -22.81 -6.88 -10.45
C PRO A 56 -21.42 -6.64 -9.84
N LEU A 57 -21.33 -6.86 -8.53
CA LEU A 57 -20.10 -7.12 -7.80
C LEU A 57 -19.98 -8.65 -7.70
N THR A 58 -19.00 -9.21 -8.40
CA THR A 58 -18.73 -10.65 -8.44
C THR A 58 -17.52 -11.00 -7.58
N VAL A 59 -17.56 -12.19 -6.99
CA VAL A 59 -16.41 -12.81 -6.31
C VAL A 59 -15.97 -14.05 -7.08
N LYS A 60 -14.65 -14.29 -7.12
CA LYS A 60 -14.02 -15.44 -7.74
C LYS A 60 -12.92 -16.05 -6.89
N ASN A 61 -12.56 -17.30 -7.17
CA ASN A 61 -11.58 -18.09 -6.44
C ASN A 61 -11.86 -18.06 -4.93
N VAL A 62 -13.14 -18.21 -4.55
CA VAL A 62 -13.56 -18.20 -3.14
C VAL A 62 -12.85 -19.35 -2.39
N PRO A 63 -12.08 -19.08 -1.32
CA PRO A 63 -11.32 -20.12 -0.62
C PRO A 63 -12.20 -21.23 -0.06
N ALA A 64 -11.65 -22.43 0.15
CA ALA A 64 -12.39 -23.56 0.73
C ALA A 64 -12.93 -23.30 2.16
N SER A 65 -12.29 -22.39 2.91
CA SER A 65 -12.83 -21.85 4.17
C SER A 65 -14.14 -21.09 3.97
N GLY A 66 -14.35 -20.52 2.79
CA GLY A 66 -15.47 -19.66 2.43
C GLY A 66 -15.32 -18.24 2.96
N ILE A 67 -16.30 -17.39 2.63
CA ILE A 67 -16.48 -16.06 3.21
C ILE A 67 -17.53 -16.20 4.32
N TYR A 68 -17.10 -16.02 5.57
CA TYR A 68 -18.00 -15.89 6.72
C TYR A 68 -18.62 -14.50 6.78
N ALA A 69 -17.81 -13.44 6.60
CA ALA A 69 -18.27 -12.07 6.58
C ALA A 69 -17.45 -11.20 5.61
N CYS A 70 -18.02 -10.09 5.13
CA CYS A 70 -17.29 -9.12 4.33
C CYS A 70 -17.91 -7.72 4.38
N SER A 71 -17.07 -6.71 4.14
CA SER A 71 -17.43 -5.32 3.87
C SER A 71 -16.90 -4.95 2.48
N PHE A 72 -17.75 -4.42 1.60
CA PHE A 72 -17.35 -3.89 0.29
C PHE A 72 -17.85 -2.46 0.13
N TRP A 73 -16.92 -1.53 -0.13
CA TRP A 73 -17.24 -0.12 -0.34
C TRP A 73 -16.88 0.28 -1.77
N VAL A 74 -17.85 0.81 -2.51
CA VAL A 74 -17.72 1.15 -3.94
C VAL A 74 -18.07 2.61 -4.14
N ASN A 75 -17.09 3.41 -4.58
CA ASN A 75 -17.27 4.81 -4.95
C ASN A 75 -17.78 4.92 -6.39
N TYR A 76 -18.54 5.98 -6.69
CA TYR A 76 -19.06 6.35 -8.01
C TYR A 76 -19.16 7.88 -8.12
N ASP A 77 -19.30 8.44 -9.34
CA ASP A 77 -19.47 9.90 -9.50
C ASP A 77 -20.94 10.33 -9.28
N PRO A 78 -21.26 11.08 -8.20
CA PRO A 78 -22.62 11.57 -7.95
C PRO A 78 -23.06 12.67 -8.95
N LYS A 79 -22.15 13.19 -9.79
CA LYS A 79 -22.46 14.07 -10.92
C LYS A 79 -22.89 13.32 -12.18
N ILE A 80 -22.85 11.97 -12.16
CA ILE A 80 -23.28 11.11 -13.26
C ILE A 80 -24.50 10.26 -12.86
N PHE A 81 -24.61 9.85 -11.60
CA PHE A 81 -25.68 8.98 -11.10
C PHE A 81 -26.52 9.62 -9.99
N SER A 82 -27.85 9.61 -10.13
CA SER A 82 -28.78 10.25 -9.16
C SER A 82 -29.49 9.26 -8.24
N THR A 83 -29.95 8.13 -8.77
CA THR A 83 -30.61 7.08 -7.98
C THR A 83 -29.68 5.89 -7.89
N VAL A 84 -29.39 5.47 -6.67
CA VAL A 84 -28.55 4.30 -6.39
C VAL A 84 -29.29 3.38 -5.43
N SER A 85 -29.30 2.08 -5.73
CA SER A 85 -29.83 1.04 -4.85
C SER A 85 -28.97 -0.22 -4.97
N VAL A 86 -28.96 -1.04 -3.93
CA VAL A 86 -28.31 -2.36 -3.95
C VAL A 86 -29.37 -3.43 -3.75
N THR A 87 -29.24 -4.53 -4.47
CA THR A 87 -29.91 -5.79 -4.12
C THR A 87 -28.86 -6.89 -3.93
N PRO A 88 -29.04 -7.81 -2.97
CA PRO A 88 -28.17 -8.98 -2.83
C PRO A 88 -28.12 -9.79 -4.14
N GLY A 89 -26.99 -10.46 -4.39
CA GLY A 89 -26.80 -11.38 -5.50
C GLY A 89 -27.05 -12.84 -5.13
N GLU A 90 -26.95 -13.75 -6.09
CA GLU A 90 -27.31 -15.17 -5.94
C GLU A 90 -26.53 -15.92 -4.84
N LEU A 91 -25.37 -15.40 -4.43
CA LEU A 91 -24.58 -15.97 -3.32
C LEU A 91 -25.19 -15.70 -1.93
N ILE A 92 -26.12 -14.74 -1.82
CA ILE A 92 -26.78 -14.37 -0.57
C ILE A 92 -28.05 -15.20 -0.39
N ILE A 93 -27.92 -16.36 0.26
CA ILE A 93 -29.00 -17.33 0.48
C ILE A 93 -30.17 -16.73 1.28
N ASN A 94 -29.91 -15.76 2.16
CA ASN A 94 -30.92 -15.06 2.96
C ASN A 94 -30.63 -13.55 2.96
N SER A 95 -31.56 -12.75 2.46
CA SER A 95 -31.38 -11.29 2.35
C SER A 95 -31.26 -10.55 3.68
N LYS A 96 -31.58 -11.18 4.83
CA LYS A 96 -31.33 -10.61 6.17
C LYS A 96 -29.86 -10.60 6.56
N ASP A 97 -29.06 -11.47 5.94
CA ASP A 97 -27.62 -11.60 6.21
C ASP A 97 -26.80 -10.52 5.46
N PHE A 98 -27.45 -9.76 4.56
CA PHE A 98 -26.84 -8.75 3.71
C PHE A 98 -27.44 -7.36 3.99
N ASN A 99 -26.58 -6.37 4.19
CA ASN A 99 -26.97 -4.99 4.44
C ASN A 99 -26.28 -4.04 3.45
N SER A 100 -26.89 -2.89 3.18
CA SER A 100 -26.27 -1.85 2.35
C SER A 100 -26.60 -0.45 2.84
N ASN A 101 -25.63 0.46 2.75
CA ASN A 101 -25.79 1.89 3.02
C ASN A 101 -25.31 2.68 1.80
N ILE A 102 -25.97 3.79 1.48
CA ILE A 102 -25.77 4.53 0.21
C ILE A 102 -25.70 6.02 0.54
N ASN A 103 -24.61 6.65 0.14
CA ASN A 103 -24.41 8.09 0.31
C ASN A 103 -24.30 8.75 -1.07
N SER A 104 -25.43 9.22 -1.58
CA SER A 104 -25.53 9.90 -2.89
C SER A 104 -24.87 11.28 -2.92
N THR A 105 -24.59 11.89 -1.77
CA THR A 105 -23.88 13.18 -1.69
C THR A 105 -22.37 12.99 -1.83
N SER A 106 -21.83 11.95 -1.19
CA SER A 106 -20.40 11.62 -1.22
C SER A 106 -20.00 10.64 -2.33
N GLY A 107 -20.97 10.05 -3.04
CA GLY A 107 -20.72 9.14 -4.16
C GLY A 107 -20.19 7.78 -3.73
N PHE A 108 -20.78 7.14 -2.71
CA PHE A 108 -20.40 5.76 -2.36
C PHE A 108 -21.58 4.87 -1.97
N VAL A 109 -21.34 3.56 -2.12
CA VAL A 109 -22.15 2.45 -1.65
C VAL A 109 -21.30 1.62 -0.69
N ALA A 110 -21.79 1.35 0.51
CA ALA A 110 -21.26 0.34 1.42
C ALA A 110 -22.19 -0.88 1.41
N MET A 111 -21.61 -2.08 1.41
CA MET A 111 -22.32 -3.36 1.47
C MET A 111 -21.64 -4.24 2.51
N THR A 112 -22.42 -4.90 3.36
CA THR A 112 -21.90 -5.91 4.28
C THR A 112 -22.68 -7.21 4.18
N PHE A 113 -21.99 -8.32 4.42
CA PHE A 113 -22.60 -9.63 4.60
C PHE A 113 -21.97 -10.32 5.82
N GLU A 114 -22.78 -11.04 6.58
CA GLU A 114 -22.34 -11.92 7.66
C GLU A 114 -23.20 -13.19 7.72
N SER A 115 -22.57 -14.36 7.59
CA SER A 115 -23.16 -15.66 7.88
C SER A 115 -23.52 -15.76 9.37
N PRO A 116 -24.59 -16.46 9.77
CA PRO A 116 -24.83 -16.75 11.18
C PRO A 116 -23.66 -17.50 11.82
N ALA A 117 -23.58 -17.40 13.15
CA ALA A 117 -22.57 -18.05 13.98
C ALA A 117 -22.56 -19.60 13.92
N ASP A 118 -23.57 -20.23 13.32
CA ASP A 118 -23.59 -21.67 13.03
C ASP A 118 -22.86 -22.05 11.72
N GLY A 119 -22.40 -21.05 10.95
CA GLY A 119 -21.73 -21.23 9.67
C GLY A 119 -22.61 -21.72 8.52
N SER A 120 -23.93 -21.85 8.73
CA SER A 120 -24.86 -22.51 7.79
C SER A 120 -24.99 -21.84 6.43
N ARG A 121 -24.57 -20.57 6.30
CA ARG A 121 -24.70 -19.78 5.07
C ARG A 121 -23.41 -19.05 4.67
N ILE A 122 -22.26 -19.57 5.11
CA ILE A 122 -20.93 -19.17 4.60
C ILE A 122 -20.92 -19.30 3.07
N ILE A 123 -20.44 -18.27 2.36
CA ILE A 123 -20.33 -18.30 0.90
C ILE A 123 -19.16 -19.21 0.52
N LYS A 124 -19.44 -20.29 -0.22
CA LYS A 124 -18.49 -21.37 -0.56
C LYS A 124 -18.09 -21.44 -2.04
N GLY A 125 -18.52 -20.48 -2.87
CA GLY A 125 -18.26 -20.52 -4.31
C GLY A 125 -18.43 -19.18 -5.01
N ASP A 126 -17.95 -19.15 -6.24
CA ASP A 126 -17.86 -17.97 -7.11
C ASP A 126 -19.24 -17.55 -7.65
N GLY A 127 -19.42 -16.25 -7.91
CA GLY A 127 -20.68 -15.71 -8.42
C GLY A 127 -20.91 -14.23 -8.09
N THR A 128 -22.15 -13.76 -8.26
CA THR A 128 -22.54 -12.38 -7.90
C THR A 128 -22.92 -12.29 -6.42
N LEU A 129 -22.25 -11.42 -5.68
CA LEU A 129 -22.53 -11.16 -4.26
C LEU A 129 -23.52 -10.00 -4.08
N ALA A 130 -23.47 -9.00 -4.95
CA ALA A 130 -24.42 -7.88 -4.95
C ALA A 130 -24.63 -7.29 -6.34
N TYR A 131 -25.77 -6.64 -6.55
CA TYR A 131 -26.09 -5.85 -7.75
C TYR A 131 -26.28 -4.37 -7.37
N ILE A 132 -25.35 -3.51 -7.82
CA ILE A 132 -25.42 -2.06 -7.64
C ILE A 132 -26.17 -1.44 -8.83
N LYS A 133 -27.36 -0.90 -8.60
CA LYS A 133 -28.21 -0.29 -9.62
C LYS A 133 -27.99 1.22 -9.61
N LEU A 134 -27.50 1.78 -10.72
CA LEU A 134 -27.16 3.19 -10.88
C LEU A 134 -27.97 3.82 -12.02
N THR A 135 -28.80 4.83 -11.72
CA THR A 135 -29.51 5.61 -12.73
C THR A 135 -28.63 6.74 -13.26
N ILE A 136 -28.22 6.64 -14.53
CA ILE A 136 -27.48 7.68 -15.24
C ILE A 136 -28.38 8.89 -15.41
N MET A 137 -27.95 10.08 -15.00
CA MET A 137 -28.75 11.29 -15.14
C MET A 137 -28.97 11.68 -16.61
N SER A 138 -30.15 12.25 -16.92
CA SER A 138 -30.52 12.68 -18.27
C SER A 138 -29.59 13.79 -18.83
N ASN A 139 -29.02 14.62 -17.95
CA ASN A 139 -28.08 15.69 -18.26
C ASN A 139 -26.60 15.28 -18.15
N ALA A 140 -26.28 14.00 -17.89
CA ALA A 140 -24.90 13.54 -17.80
C ALA A 140 -24.14 13.75 -19.13
N SER A 141 -22.84 14.01 -19.07
CA SER A 141 -21.98 14.05 -20.26
C SER A 141 -21.77 12.64 -20.84
N ASP A 142 -21.54 12.55 -22.15
CA ASP A 142 -21.00 11.35 -22.77
C ASP A 142 -19.55 11.14 -22.26
N GLY A 143 -19.20 9.92 -21.86
CA GLY A 143 -17.88 9.67 -21.28
C GLY A 143 -17.75 8.34 -20.54
N ILE A 144 -16.68 8.20 -19.78
CA ILE A 144 -16.37 7.03 -18.95
C ILE A 144 -16.54 7.41 -17.48
N SER A 145 -17.45 6.74 -16.76
CA SER A 145 -17.49 6.79 -15.30
C SER A 145 -16.86 5.53 -14.74
N VAL A 146 -15.96 5.69 -13.75
CA VAL A 146 -15.30 4.57 -13.06
C VAL A 146 -15.98 4.34 -11.71
N LEU A 147 -16.18 3.06 -11.35
CA LEU A 147 -16.53 2.64 -10.00
C LEU A 147 -15.27 2.07 -9.35
N SER A 148 -14.92 2.53 -8.15
CA SER A 148 -13.67 2.12 -7.47
C SER A 148 -13.92 1.53 -6.09
N HIS A 149 -13.22 0.45 -5.75
CA HIS A 149 -13.24 -0.11 -4.40
C HIS A 149 -12.52 0.83 -3.44
N ASN A 150 -13.15 1.15 -2.31
CA ASN A 150 -12.54 1.90 -1.21
C ASN A 150 -11.83 0.91 -0.28
N LEU A 151 -10.55 0.66 -0.56
CA LEU A 151 -9.80 -0.45 0.04
C LEU A 151 -9.56 -0.30 1.55
N SER A 152 -9.55 0.91 2.11
CA SER A 152 -9.44 1.11 3.57
C SER A 152 -10.74 0.84 4.35
N ARG A 153 -11.84 0.51 3.65
CA ARG A 153 -13.14 0.13 4.23
C ARG A 153 -13.65 -1.22 3.74
N THR A 154 -12.82 -1.92 2.96
CA THR A 154 -13.18 -3.14 2.25
C THR A 154 -12.33 -4.31 2.76
N SER A 155 -12.99 -5.32 3.32
CA SER A 155 -12.35 -6.48 3.95
C SER A 155 -13.24 -7.73 3.84
N VAL A 156 -12.62 -8.91 3.93
CA VAL A 156 -13.29 -10.21 3.72
C VAL A 156 -12.73 -11.20 4.74
N TYR A 157 -13.56 -11.96 5.44
CA TYR A 157 -13.16 -12.85 6.52
C TYR A 157 -13.66 -14.28 6.30
N ALA A 158 -12.82 -15.26 6.65
CA ALA A 158 -13.12 -16.68 6.66
C ALA A 158 -13.77 -17.17 7.96
N SER A 159 -13.69 -16.37 9.03
CA SER A 159 -14.32 -16.60 10.34
C SER A 159 -14.63 -15.24 11.00
N GLY A 160 -14.97 -15.22 12.29
CA GLY A 160 -15.08 -13.98 13.07
C GLY A 160 -13.73 -13.31 13.40
N THR A 161 -12.59 -13.92 13.07
CA THR A 161 -11.24 -13.39 13.35
C THR A 161 -10.29 -13.42 12.16
N ASP A 162 -10.50 -14.33 11.20
CA ASP A 162 -9.48 -14.68 10.22
C ASP A 162 -9.73 -13.96 8.89
N GLU A 163 -8.96 -12.92 8.60
CA GLU A 163 -9.10 -12.14 7.36
C GLU A 163 -8.52 -12.88 6.14
N ILE A 164 -9.28 -12.88 5.04
CA ILE A 164 -8.85 -13.35 3.73
C ILE A 164 -7.98 -12.26 3.10
N ILE A 165 -6.69 -12.30 3.44
CA ILE A 165 -5.69 -11.37 2.93
C ILE A 165 -5.26 -11.70 1.49
N GLY A 166 -4.84 -10.68 0.74
CA GLY A 166 -4.34 -10.86 -0.64
C GLY A 166 -5.42 -10.92 -1.72
N VAL A 167 -6.66 -10.52 -1.42
CA VAL A 167 -7.77 -10.38 -2.38
C VAL A 167 -7.41 -9.35 -3.48
N SER A 168 -7.69 -9.71 -4.73
CA SER A 168 -7.56 -8.86 -5.91
C SER A 168 -8.83 -8.03 -6.14
N TYR A 169 -8.72 -6.73 -6.40
CA TYR A 169 -9.85 -5.80 -6.49
C TYR A 169 -9.92 -5.08 -7.85
N SER A 170 -10.83 -5.51 -8.71
CA SER A 170 -11.07 -4.87 -10.02
C SER A 170 -12.23 -3.88 -9.96
N GLY A 171 -11.94 -2.61 -10.26
CA GLY A 171 -12.94 -1.55 -10.40
C GLY A 171 -13.89 -1.76 -11.59
N GLY A 172 -15.02 -1.07 -11.58
CA GLY A 172 -16.05 -1.16 -12.61
C GLY A 172 -16.04 0.05 -13.54
N VAL A 173 -16.76 -0.04 -14.66
CA VAL A 173 -16.90 1.05 -15.62
C VAL A 173 -18.33 1.15 -16.14
N VAL A 174 -18.82 2.37 -16.30
CA VAL A 174 -20.02 2.67 -17.09
C VAL A 174 -19.64 3.65 -18.20
N ALA A 175 -19.68 3.19 -19.43
CA ALA A 175 -19.62 4.04 -20.61
C ALA A 175 -20.99 4.71 -20.82
N VAL A 176 -21.04 6.04 -20.80
CA VAL A 176 -22.27 6.84 -20.88
C VAL A 176 -22.48 7.35 -22.30
N GLY A 177 -23.69 7.16 -22.83
CA GLY A 177 -24.12 7.72 -24.11
C GLY A 177 -23.44 7.04 -25.31
N ASN A 178 -22.73 7.82 -26.10
CA ASN A 178 -22.01 7.36 -27.29
C ASN A 178 -20.63 6.75 -26.96
N ALA A 179 -20.08 6.99 -25.77
CA ALA A 179 -18.74 6.54 -25.37
C ALA A 179 -18.49 5.04 -25.70
N ALA A 180 -17.30 4.74 -26.23
CA ALA A 180 -16.88 3.37 -26.47
C ALA A 180 -16.68 2.64 -25.12
N ILE A 181 -16.94 1.33 -25.08
CA ILE A 181 -16.55 0.52 -23.93
C ILE A 181 -15.02 0.38 -23.99
N PRO A 182 -14.28 0.73 -22.92
CA PRO A 182 -12.82 0.63 -22.94
C PRO A 182 -12.38 -0.83 -22.83
N SER A 183 -11.42 -1.23 -23.67
CA SER A 183 -10.87 -2.60 -23.67
C SER A 183 -10.04 -2.94 -22.43
N THR A 184 -9.74 -1.95 -21.58
CA THR A 184 -9.00 -2.05 -20.32
C THR A 184 -9.63 -1.11 -19.29
N ILE A 185 -9.79 -1.56 -18.04
CA ILE A 185 -10.34 -0.74 -16.96
C ILE A 185 -9.30 0.31 -16.54
N PRO A 186 -9.62 1.62 -16.56
CA PRO A 186 -8.67 2.66 -16.19
C PRO A 186 -8.58 2.84 -14.66
N THR A 187 -7.36 2.80 -14.13
CA THR A 187 -7.04 3.22 -12.76
C THR A 187 -7.38 4.72 -12.60
N PRO A 188 -8.07 5.15 -11.52
CA PRO A 188 -8.57 6.52 -11.39
C PRO A 188 -7.43 7.55 -11.31
N THR A 189 -7.55 8.62 -12.11
CA THR A 189 -6.65 9.79 -12.09
C THR A 189 -7.35 10.93 -11.33
N PRO A 190 -6.69 11.62 -10.38
CA PRO A 190 -7.33 12.66 -9.56
C PRO A 190 -7.56 13.96 -10.34
N THR A 191 -8.76 14.53 -10.20
CA THR A 191 -9.18 15.81 -10.81
C THR A 191 -8.93 16.98 -9.86
N ALA A 192 -8.46 18.12 -10.39
CA ALA A 192 -8.06 19.29 -9.62
C ALA A 192 -9.18 20.35 -9.43
N THR A 193 -9.01 21.18 -8.40
CA THR A 193 -9.88 22.31 -8.00
C THR A 193 -8.99 23.57 -7.83
N PRO A 194 -9.42 24.78 -8.25
CA PRO A 194 -8.53 25.94 -8.42
C PRO A 194 -8.04 26.62 -7.12
N THR A 195 -7.08 27.54 -7.26
CA THR A 195 -6.30 28.16 -6.15
C THR A 195 -6.25 29.70 -6.25
N PRO A 196 -6.28 30.44 -5.13
CA PRO A 196 -5.98 31.88 -5.06
C PRO A 196 -4.48 32.20 -4.87
N THR A 197 -4.02 33.32 -5.43
CA THR A 197 -2.60 33.74 -5.51
C THR A 197 -2.16 34.72 -4.41
N THR A 198 -0.91 34.61 -3.92
CA THR A 198 -0.16 35.72 -3.26
C THR A 198 1.36 35.66 -3.53
N THR A 199 2.06 36.77 -3.25
CA THR A 199 3.42 37.13 -3.72
C THR A 199 4.43 37.21 -2.54
N PRO A 200 5.76 36.97 -2.72
CA PRO A 200 6.69 36.70 -1.60
C PRO A 200 7.61 37.87 -1.16
N THR A 201 8.26 37.71 0.00
CA THR A 201 9.30 38.60 0.57
C THR A 201 10.49 37.78 1.16
N SER A 202 11.62 38.41 1.53
CA SER A 202 12.98 37.85 1.32
C SER A 202 13.93 37.62 2.53
N LYS A 203 15.00 36.84 2.22
CA LYS A 203 16.27 36.50 2.93
C LYS A 203 17.01 37.66 3.65
N PRO A 204 17.84 37.42 4.70
CA PRO A 204 19.31 37.10 4.62
C PRO A 204 19.71 35.81 5.42
N THR A 205 20.87 35.11 5.33
CA THR A 205 22.34 35.39 5.12
C THR A 205 23.07 35.79 6.43
N SER A 206 24.15 35.16 6.93
CA SER A 206 24.90 33.91 6.61
C SER A 206 25.18 33.03 7.87
N THR A 207 26.34 32.49 8.34
CA THR A 207 27.81 32.53 8.07
C THR A 207 28.51 31.25 8.68
N SER A 208 29.79 30.99 8.39
CA SER A 208 30.64 29.85 8.87
C SER A 208 31.07 29.97 10.37
N SER A 209 31.69 28.99 11.05
CA SER A 209 32.42 27.73 10.70
C SER A 209 32.40 26.77 11.94
N TYR A 210 33.08 25.62 12.14
CA TYR A 210 34.25 24.89 11.57
C TYR A 210 34.02 23.33 11.63
N THR A 211 35.04 22.52 11.32
CA THR A 211 34.97 21.04 11.13
C THR A 211 35.42 20.16 12.31
N VAL A 212 34.72 19.02 12.49
CA VAL A 212 35.21 17.76 13.10
C VAL A 212 34.85 16.63 12.12
N THR A 213 35.65 15.56 12.04
CA THR A 213 35.44 14.44 11.10
C THR A 213 34.19 13.63 11.45
N SER A 214 33.04 14.05 10.93
CA SER A 214 31.74 13.38 11.07
C SER A 214 31.48 12.39 9.93
N ASN A 215 30.63 11.39 10.18
CA ASN A 215 29.95 10.69 9.10
C ASN A 215 28.90 11.70 8.53
N PRO A 216 28.91 12.04 7.23
CA PRO A 216 28.32 13.28 6.74
C PRO A 216 26.82 13.39 7.02
N ARG A 217 26.45 14.48 7.69
CA ARG A 217 25.11 14.70 8.25
C ARG A 217 24.16 15.31 7.20
N PRO A 218 22.89 14.87 7.12
CA PRO A 218 21.88 15.58 6.34
C PRO A 218 21.48 16.89 7.04
N THR A 219 21.40 18.00 6.32
CA THR A 219 21.08 19.31 6.92
C THR A 219 19.60 19.43 7.30
N THR A 220 19.33 19.37 8.61
CA THR A 220 17.99 19.54 9.18
C THR A 220 17.75 20.98 9.62
N THR A 221 17.01 21.77 8.83
CA THR A 221 16.48 23.07 9.33
C THR A 221 15.44 22.82 10.41
N SER A 222 15.80 23.07 11.67
CA SER A 222 14.83 23.12 12.77
C SER A 222 14.10 24.45 12.72
N ASN A 223 12.80 24.43 12.48
CA ASN A 223 11.91 25.58 12.66
C ASN A 223 10.55 25.06 13.12
N SER A 224 10.09 25.50 14.29
CA SER A 224 8.86 25.03 14.96
C SER A 224 7.62 25.76 14.45
N GLY A 225 7.43 25.78 13.13
CA GLY A 225 6.29 26.44 12.48
C GLY A 225 6.07 25.88 11.08
N TRP A 226 4.90 25.27 10.86
CA TRP A 226 4.45 24.76 9.57
C TRP A 226 4.06 25.94 8.65
N PRO A 227 4.72 26.16 7.50
CA PRO A 227 4.28 27.16 6.54
C PRO A 227 3.07 26.67 5.75
N THR A 228 2.14 27.57 5.42
CA THR A 228 1.08 27.30 4.43
C THR A 228 1.70 27.16 3.03
N ILE A 229 1.18 26.19 2.26
CA ILE A 229 1.79 25.76 0.99
C ILE A 229 1.04 26.38 -0.20
N PRO A 230 1.71 27.14 -1.10
CA PRO A 230 1.11 27.58 -2.37
C PRO A 230 0.87 26.40 -3.32
N SER A 231 -0.22 26.43 -4.11
CA SER A 231 -0.48 25.39 -5.11
C SER A 231 0.48 25.51 -6.29
N ALA A 232 1.13 24.41 -6.66
CA ALA A 232 1.98 24.33 -7.83
C ALA A 232 1.16 23.95 -9.07
N GLN A 233 1.28 24.72 -10.16
CA GLN A 233 0.67 24.36 -11.44
C GLN A 233 1.35 23.11 -12.02
N VAL A 234 0.65 21.98 -12.00
CA VAL A 234 1.06 20.74 -12.66
C VAL A 234 0.59 20.71 -14.11
N THR A 235 1.53 20.76 -15.05
CA THR A 235 1.28 20.40 -16.45
C THR A 235 1.39 18.87 -16.60
N PRO A 236 0.36 18.16 -17.09
CA PRO A 236 0.46 16.73 -17.31
C PRO A 236 1.47 16.42 -18.43
N THR A 237 2.51 15.65 -18.11
CA THR A 237 3.42 15.05 -19.10
C THR A 237 3.24 13.55 -19.12
N THR A 238 2.81 13.02 -20.28
CA THR A 238 2.58 11.59 -20.47
C THR A 238 3.90 10.82 -20.33
N PRO A 239 3.99 9.80 -19.46
CA PRO A 239 5.21 9.00 -19.33
C PRO A 239 5.37 8.09 -20.56
N THR A 240 6.38 8.37 -21.39
CA THR A 240 6.73 7.55 -22.57
C THR A 240 7.45 6.27 -22.15
N THR A 241 6.69 5.33 -21.57
CA THR A 241 7.10 3.94 -21.35
C THR A 241 5.96 3.03 -21.79
N THR A 242 6.18 2.24 -22.83
CA THR A 242 5.19 1.29 -23.36
C THR A 242 4.73 0.33 -22.26
N PRO A 243 3.42 0.19 -21.99
CA PRO A 243 2.95 -0.75 -20.98
C PRO A 243 3.33 -2.19 -21.36
N PRO A 244 3.91 -2.99 -20.44
CA PRO A 244 4.06 -4.42 -20.67
C PRO A 244 2.67 -5.07 -20.67
N THR A 245 2.34 -5.81 -21.73
CA THR A 245 1.01 -6.40 -21.97
C THR A 245 0.73 -7.65 -21.12
N GLY A 246 1.06 -7.62 -19.83
CA GLY A 246 0.84 -8.70 -18.88
C GLY A 246 0.02 -8.24 -17.68
N GLY A 247 -0.90 -9.09 -17.21
CA GLY A 247 -1.61 -8.86 -15.94
C GLY A 247 -0.66 -8.84 -14.74
N PHE A 248 -1.13 -8.34 -13.59
CA PHE A 248 -0.32 -8.13 -12.37
C PHE A 248 0.52 -9.37 -11.99
N GLN A 249 1.81 -9.34 -12.31
CA GLN A 249 2.74 -10.44 -12.02
C GLN A 249 3.29 -10.30 -10.60
N ILE A 250 3.09 -11.32 -9.76
CA ILE A 250 3.77 -11.44 -8.47
C ILE A 250 5.28 -11.62 -8.74
N PRO A 251 6.16 -10.76 -8.19
CA PRO A 251 7.61 -10.90 -8.36
C PRO A 251 8.11 -12.22 -7.75
N LYS A 252 8.96 -12.92 -8.49
CA LYS A 252 9.39 -14.29 -8.16
C LYS A 252 10.09 -14.36 -6.80
N ASP A 253 10.94 -13.37 -6.54
CA ASP A 253 11.75 -13.21 -5.33
C ASP A 253 10.96 -12.84 -4.06
N ILE A 254 9.67 -12.50 -4.15
CA ILE A 254 8.81 -12.33 -2.96
C ILE A 254 7.81 -13.46 -2.73
N THR A 255 7.83 -14.54 -3.51
CA THR A 255 6.84 -15.63 -3.43
C THR A 255 6.66 -16.18 -2.00
N THR A 256 7.76 -16.28 -1.24
CA THR A 256 7.82 -16.74 0.17
C THR A 256 8.47 -15.71 1.11
N HIS A 257 8.70 -14.47 0.65
CA HIS A 257 9.42 -13.45 1.44
C HIS A 257 8.51 -12.81 2.48
N TRP A 258 9.04 -12.50 3.67
CA TRP A 258 8.25 -11.96 4.79
C TRP A 258 7.53 -10.65 4.45
N ALA A 259 8.11 -9.81 3.60
CA ALA A 259 7.52 -8.52 3.20
C ALA A 259 6.49 -8.63 2.07
N LYS A 260 6.21 -9.84 1.53
CA LYS A 260 5.39 -10.06 0.33
C LYS A 260 4.11 -9.22 0.28
N LEU A 261 3.33 -9.24 1.35
CA LEU A 261 2.05 -8.54 1.44
C LEU A 261 2.22 -7.02 1.31
N TYR A 262 3.18 -6.45 2.05
CA TYR A 262 3.50 -5.02 2.00
C TYR A 262 4.05 -4.60 0.62
N VAL A 263 4.86 -5.43 -0.01
CA VAL A 263 5.36 -5.14 -1.37
C VAL A 263 4.23 -5.20 -2.40
N LEU A 264 3.38 -6.23 -2.36
CA LEU A 264 2.24 -6.34 -3.29
C LEU A 264 1.23 -5.20 -3.10
N ARG A 265 0.97 -4.76 -1.86
CA ARG A 265 0.19 -3.55 -1.54
C ARG A 265 0.76 -2.32 -2.26
N LEU A 266 2.06 -2.04 -2.08
CA LEU A 266 2.70 -0.89 -2.71
C LEU A 266 2.86 -1.01 -4.23
N MET A 267 2.91 -2.23 -4.78
CA MET A 267 2.85 -2.45 -6.23
C MET A 267 1.46 -2.15 -6.78
N ASN A 268 0.40 -2.60 -6.11
CA ASN A 268 -0.99 -2.33 -6.50
C ASN A 268 -1.31 -0.81 -6.44
N MET A 269 -0.71 -0.10 -5.48
CA MET A 269 -0.79 1.38 -5.40
C MET A 269 0.12 2.11 -6.41
N GLY A 270 0.87 1.42 -7.27
CA GLY A 270 1.82 2.02 -8.23
C GLY A 270 3.07 2.69 -7.60
N VAL A 271 3.21 2.59 -6.28
CA VAL A 271 4.30 3.15 -5.48
C VAL A 271 5.62 2.44 -5.83
N VAL A 272 5.59 1.11 -5.84
CA VAL A 272 6.72 0.25 -6.20
C VAL A 272 6.45 -0.37 -7.56
N GLN A 273 7.50 -0.54 -8.37
CA GLN A 273 7.50 -1.35 -9.57
C GLN A 273 8.68 -2.33 -9.50
N GLY A 274 8.49 -3.52 -10.06
CA GLY A 274 9.55 -4.51 -10.21
C GLY A 274 10.57 -4.10 -11.28
N TYR A 275 11.73 -4.76 -11.25
CA TYR A 275 12.71 -4.68 -12.32
C TYR A 275 12.26 -5.52 -13.54
N PRO A 276 12.76 -5.26 -14.76
CA PRO A 276 12.37 -5.99 -15.97
C PRO A 276 12.67 -7.51 -15.95
N ASP A 277 13.44 -8.00 -14.98
CA ASP A 277 13.72 -9.43 -14.76
C ASP A 277 12.61 -10.17 -13.99
N GLY A 278 11.56 -9.46 -13.55
CA GLY A 278 10.42 -10.04 -12.82
C GLY A 278 10.62 -10.16 -11.32
N ASN A 279 11.55 -9.38 -10.76
CA ASN A 279 11.90 -9.34 -9.33
C ASN A 279 11.74 -7.93 -8.75
N VAL A 280 11.62 -7.79 -7.43
CA VAL A 280 11.62 -6.48 -6.73
C VAL A 280 12.87 -6.23 -5.89
N LYS A 281 13.71 -7.25 -5.73
CA LYS A 281 14.99 -7.31 -5.02
C LYS A 281 14.84 -6.86 -3.57
N PRO A 282 14.03 -7.59 -2.75
CA PRO A 282 13.57 -7.13 -1.44
C PRO A 282 14.72 -6.90 -0.46
N ASP A 283 15.74 -7.76 -0.48
CA ASP A 283 16.86 -7.71 0.46
C ASP A 283 18.02 -6.80 0.00
N ASN A 284 17.95 -6.24 -1.21
CA ASN A 284 18.90 -5.20 -1.62
C ASN A 284 18.72 -3.95 -0.76
N ASN A 285 19.83 -3.33 -0.36
CA ASN A 285 19.80 -1.99 0.23
C ASN A 285 19.18 -0.98 -0.74
N ILE A 286 18.34 -0.08 -0.23
CA ILE A 286 17.66 0.93 -1.05
C ILE A 286 18.49 2.21 -1.14
N THR A 287 18.61 2.76 -2.35
CA THR A 287 19.27 4.06 -2.57
C THR A 287 18.40 5.23 -2.12
N ARG A 288 19.02 6.37 -1.83
CA ARG A 288 18.33 7.61 -1.46
C ARG A 288 17.36 8.07 -2.54
N ALA A 289 17.71 7.87 -3.82
CA ALA A 289 16.84 8.18 -4.96
C ALA A 289 15.58 7.29 -4.99
N GLU A 290 15.74 5.98 -4.85
CA GLU A 290 14.60 5.05 -4.79
C GLU A 290 13.69 5.33 -3.58
N ALA A 291 14.30 5.60 -2.41
CA ALA A 291 13.55 5.91 -1.19
C ALA A 291 12.71 7.19 -1.32
N VAL A 292 13.26 8.26 -1.91
CA VAL A 292 12.52 9.49 -2.23
C VAL A 292 11.36 9.21 -3.18
N THR A 293 11.58 8.47 -4.26
CA THR A 293 10.53 8.17 -5.25
C THR A 293 9.41 7.31 -4.65
N ALA A 294 9.74 6.30 -3.83
CA ALA A 294 8.74 5.49 -3.14
C ALA A 294 7.90 6.35 -2.16
N LEU A 295 8.54 7.21 -1.37
CA LEU A 295 7.84 8.08 -0.42
C LEU A 295 6.92 9.07 -1.13
N MET A 296 7.39 9.79 -2.15
CA MET A 296 6.56 10.77 -2.87
C MET A 296 5.37 10.12 -3.57
N LYS A 297 5.57 8.96 -4.21
CA LYS A 297 4.47 8.18 -4.78
C LYS A 297 3.48 7.71 -3.71
N SER A 298 3.94 7.31 -2.53
CA SER A 298 3.06 6.78 -1.46
C SER A 298 2.06 7.79 -0.90
N ILE A 299 2.34 9.08 -1.02
CA ILE A 299 1.41 10.17 -0.69
C ILE A 299 0.75 10.79 -1.94
N GLY A 300 0.85 10.13 -3.11
CA GLY A 300 0.20 10.56 -4.35
C GLY A 300 0.84 11.78 -5.03
N TYR A 301 2.03 12.21 -4.62
CA TYR A 301 2.68 13.40 -5.17
C TYR A 301 3.42 13.11 -6.48
N GLY A 302 3.20 13.99 -7.46
CA GLY A 302 3.81 13.89 -8.78
C GLY A 302 5.26 14.39 -8.88
N VAL A 303 5.81 14.18 -10.08
CA VAL A 303 7.07 14.75 -10.55
C VAL A 303 6.89 16.26 -10.72
N ALA A 304 7.60 17.09 -9.93
CA ALA A 304 7.55 18.53 -10.14
C ALA A 304 8.08 18.91 -11.55
N PRO A 305 7.38 19.77 -12.31
CA PRO A 305 7.87 20.26 -13.59
C PRO A 305 9.11 21.14 -13.38
N ASN A 306 10.07 21.07 -14.32
CA ASN A 306 11.33 21.83 -14.30
C ASN A 306 12.07 21.79 -12.94
N PRO A 307 12.51 20.61 -12.47
CA PRO A 307 13.08 20.46 -11.13
C PRO A 307 14.47 21.06 -10.99
N GLU A 308 14.55 22.24 -10.38
CA GLU A 308 15.80 22.94 -10.07
C GLU A 308 16.26 22.75 -8.62
N PHE A 309 17.56 22.54 -8.44
CA PHE A 309 18.25 22.48 -7.14
C PHE A 309 19.74 22.79 -7.32
N THR A 310 20.37 23.32 -6.26
CA THR A 310 21.75 23.85 -6.27
C THR A 310 22.81 22.86 -5.81
N PHE A 311 22.52 21.56 -5.79
CA PHE A 311 23.47 20.55 -5.31
C PHE A 311 24.74 20.47 -6.17
N ALA A 312 25.88 20.15 -5.54
CA ALA A 312 27.15 19.96 -6.23
C ALA A 312 27.12 18.75 -7.17
N ASP A 313 26.50 17.65 -6.74
CA ASP A 313 26.32 16.40 -7.51
C ASP A 313 25.09 16.42 -8.44
N LYS A 314 24.46 17.58 -8.70
CA LYS A 314 23.21 17.69 -9.48
C LYS A 314 23.23 17.03 -10.87
N ASN A 315 24.43 16.84 -11.43
CA ASN A 315 24.65 16.18 -12.72
C ASN A 315 24.63 14.64 -12.62
N GLU A 316 24.97 14.08 -11.45
CA GLU A 316 24.94 12.63 -11.16
C GLU A 316 23.53 12.14 -10.78
N ILE A 317 22.65 13.05 -10.33
CA ILE A 317 21.27 12.74 -9.96
C ILE A 317 20.50 12.27 -11.22
N PRO A 318 19.95 11.04 -11.26
CA PRO A 318 19.25 10.53 -12.43
C PRO A 318 17.99 11.32 -12.78
N ASN A 319 17.72 11.54 -14.08
CA ASN A 319 16.57 12.33 -14.52
C ASN A 319 15.22 11.84 -13.98
N TRP A 320 15.04 10.52 -13.79
CA TRP A 320 13.80 9.92 -13.26
C TRP A 320 13.49 10.30 -11.81
N VAL A 321 14.48 10.67 -10.98
CA VAL A 321 14.24 11.10 -9.59
C VAL A 321 14.08 12.61 -9.44
N LYS A 322 14.58 13.43 -10.39
CA LYS A 322 14.70 14.90 -10.19
C LYS A 322 13.40 15.58 -9.77
N GLY A 323 12.26 15.25 -10.37
CA GLY A 323 10.97 15.84 -10.00
C GLY A 323 10.44 15.35 -8.65
N PHE A 324 10.60 14.06 -8.31
CA PHE A 324 10.27 13.56 -6.97
C PHE A 324 11.19 14.16 -5.90
N LEU A 325 12.48 14.35 -6.19
CA LEU A 325 13.43 15.03 -5.34
C LEU A 325 13.04 16.49 -5.10
N LYS A 326 12.68 17.24 -6.16
CA LYS A 326 12.20 18.62 -6.01
C LYS A 326 10.97 18.69 -5.09
N THR A 327 9.97 17.84 -5.31
CA THR A 327 8.80 17.74 -4.43
C THR A 327 9.18 17.40 -2.98
N ALA A 328 10.10 16.45 -2.77
CA ALA A 328 10.57 16.06 -1.42
C ALA A 328 11.40 17.15 -0.71
N LEU A 329 12.04 18.05 -1.46
CA LEU A 329 12.73 19.24 -0.92
C LEU A 329 11.75 20.34 -0.56
N ASP A 330 10.74 20.58 -1.40
CA ASP A 330 9.71 21.60 -1.16
C ASP A 330 8.84 21.23 0.06
N LEU A 331 8.49 19.95 0.20
CA LEU A 331 7.86 19.37 1.40
C LEU A 331 8.83 19.21 2.59
N LYS A 332 10.11 19.56 2.43
CA LYS A 332 11.20 19.42 3.42
C LYS A 332 11.40 18.02 4.00
N VAL A 333 10.90 16.99 3.32
CA VAL A 333 11.08 15.57 3.64
C VAL A 333 12.57 15.23 3.62
N VAL A 334 13.28 15.65 2.58
CA VAL A 334 14.74 15.49 2.44
C VAL A 334 15.47 16.83 2.46
N GLY A 335 16.79 16.74 2.62
CA GLY A 335 17.76 17.81 2.37
C GLY A 335 19.05 17.21 1.78
N GLY A 336 20.01 18.08 1.47
CA GLY A 336 21.36 17.67 1.13
C GLY A 336 22.20 17.30 2.36
N TYR A 337 23.45 16.94 2.13
CA TYR A 337 24.48 16.79 3.16
C TYR A 337 25.25 18.13 3.36
N GLU A 338 26.12 18.18 4.37
CA GLU A 338 26.92 19.37 4.72
C GLU A 338 27.82 19.90 3.59
N ASP A 339 28.18 19.04 2.62
CA ASP A 339 28.93 19.39 1.40
C ASP A 339 28.05 19.87 0.22
N ASN A 340 26.76 20.12 0.47
CA ASN A 340 25.77 20.48 -0.55
C ASN A 340 25.60 19.40 -1.65
N THR A 341 25.77 18.11 -1.33
CA THR A 341 25.38 16.99 -2.22
C THR A 341 24.03 16.38 -1.83
N PHE A 342 23.34 15.74 -2.78
CA PHE A 342 22.19 14.86 -2.51
C PHE A 342 22.60 13.38 -2.36
N ARG A 343 23.59 12.92 -3.12
CA ARG A 343 24.12 11.55 -3.17
C ARG A 343 23.06 10.52 -3.56
N ALA A 344 22.46 10.71 -4.74
CA ALA A 344 21.34 9.91 -5.25
C ALA A 344 21.52 8.39 -5.10
N SER A 345 22.69 7.87 -5.47
CA SER A 345 23.02 6.44 -5.47
C SER A 345 23.50 5.90 -4.12
N ARG A 346 23.62 6.73 -3.07
CA ARG A 346 24.01 6.28 -1.73
C ARG A 346 22.86 5.52 -1.07
N ASN A 347 23.14 4.39 -0.44
CA ASN A 347 22.17 3.70 0.43
C ASN A 347 21.81 4.55 1.65
N VAL A 348 20.55 4.50 2.08
CA VAL A 348 20.07 5.26 3.25
C VAL A 348 20.09 4.44 4.53
N THR A 349 20.51 5.07 5.63
CA THR A 349 20.52 4.46 6.97
C THR A 349 19.12 4.47 7.60
N ARG A 350 18.87 3.57 8.57
CA ARG A 350 17.56 3.44 9.21
C ARG A 350 17.08 4.73 9.88
N GLN A 351 17.99 5.46 10.54
CA GLN A 351 17.64 6.75 11.15
C GLN A 351 17.33 7.84 10.11
N GLU A 352 17.97 7.85 8.93
CA GLU A 352 17.60 8.75 7.83
C GLU A 352 16.21 8.40 7.27
N VAL A 353 15.95 7.12 7.01
CA VAL A 353 14.66 6.64 6.48
C VAL A 353 13.50 6.97 7.41
N VAL A 354 13.67 6.81 8.73
CA VAL A 354 12.63 7.16 9.70
C VAL A 354 12.28 8.64 9.68
N ILE A 355 13.26 9.56 9.58
CA ILE A 355 12.95 10.99 9.41
C ILE A 355 12.17 11.23 8.11
N MET A 356 12.58 10.60 7.01
CA MET A 356 11.92 10.75 5.72
C MET A 356 10.47 10.26 5.78
N LEU A 357 10.20 9.12 6.43
CA LEU A 357 8.85 8.59 6.68
C LEU A 357 8.01 9.55 7.53
N MET A 358 8.46 9.89 8.74
CA MET A 358 7.68 10.73 9.68
C MET A 358 7.32 12.08 9.05
N LYS A 359 8.22 12.69 8.28
CA LYS A 359 7.93 13.93 7.54
C LYS A 359 6.99 13.73 6.35
N THR A 360 7.14 12.66 5.58
CA THR A 360 6.26 12.35 4.43
C THR A 360 4.81 12.22 4.87
N PHE A 361 4.58 11.50 5.96
CA PHE A 361 3.26 11.23 6.53
C PHE A 361 2.82 12.24 7.60
N ARG A 362 3.63 13.28 7.85
CA ARG A 362 3.38 14.38 8.82
C ARG A 362 3.09 13.92 10.25
N PHE A 363 3.73 12.83 10.69
CA PHE A 363 3.66 12.40 12.09
C PHE A 363 4.50 13.33 12.97
N GLU A 364 3.90 13.86 14.04
CA GLU A 364 4.57 14.82 14.92
C GLU A 364 5.70 14.15 15.73
N PRO A 365 6.88 14.80 15.89
CA PRO A 365 8.00 14.24 16.64
C PRO A 365 7.71 14.16 18.14
N SER A 366 8.18 13.10 18.80
CA SER A 366 7.92 12.85 20.21
C SER A 366 9.22 12.77 21.01
N GLU A 367 9.32 13.54 22.09
CA GLU A 367 10.52 13.53 22.95
C GLU A 367 10.62 12.27 23.83
N THR A 368 9.55 11.46 23.93
CA THR A 368 9.49 10.22 24.70
C THR A 368 9.19 9.00 23.83
N SER A 369 9.75 7.84 24.19
CA SER A 369 9.43 6.54 23.59
C SER A 369 8.67 5.66 24.59
N LYS A 370 7.69 4.89 24.10
CA LYS A 370 7.05 3.77 24.81
C LYS A 370 7.91 2.50 24.82
N VAL A 371 8.94 2.45 23.97
CA VAL A 371 9.82 1.29 23.74
C VAL A 371 11.26 1.68 24.06
N THR A 372 11.86 1.02 25.04
CA THR A 372 13.30 1.16 25.34
C THR A 372 14.11 0.32 24.37
N LEU A 373 15.07 0.91 23.67
CA LEU A 373 15.92 0.24 22.68
C LEU A 373 17.31 -0.06 23.26
N ALA A 374 17.90 -1.19 22.91
CA ALA A 374 19.19 -1.64 23.45
C ALA A 374 20.38 -0.75 23.00
N ASP A 375 20.24 -0.08 21.85
CA ASP A 375 21.24 0.79 21.21
C ASP A 375 20.76 2.26 21.13
N GLU A 376 19.91 2.70 22.07
CA GLU A 376 19.37 4.07 22.09
C GLU A 376 20.46 5.16 22.22
N SER A 377 21.66 4.80 22.69
CA SER A 377 22.87 5.63 22.71
C SER A 377 23.38 5.99 21.31
N ASP A 378 23.16 5.11 20.34
CA ASP A 378 23.76 5.18 19.00
C ASP A 378 22.84 5.92 18.02
N ILE A 379 21.58 6.16 18.42
CA ILE A 379 20.60 6.95 17.69
C ILE A 379 21.00 8.41 17.77
N ALA A 380 21.30 9.03 16.63
CA ALA A 380 21.79 10.39 16.64
C ALA A 380 20.73 11.37 17.20
N PRO A 381 21.11 12.41 17.98
CA PRO A 381 20.15 13.33 18.60
C PRO A 381 19.21 14.03 17.62
N TRP A 382 19.65 14.27 16.38
CA TRP A 382 18.83 14.87 15.31
C TRP A 382 17.73 13.94 14.76
N SER A 383 17.85 12.63 14.98
CA SER A 383 16.85 11.61 14.62
C SER A 383 16.02 11.11 15.79
N LYS A 384 16.51 11.20 17.04
CA LYS A 384 15.93 10.53 18.20
C LYS A 384 14.41 10.71 18.33
N LYS A 385 13.92 11.97 18.31
CA LYS A 385 12.49 12.26 18.42
C LYS A 385 11.60 11.75 17.27
N TYR A 386 12.18 11.46 16.11
CA TYR A 386 11.47 10.80 14.99
C TYR A 386 11.47 9.27 15.15
N VAL A 387 12.53 8.68 15.71
CA VAL A 387 12.57 7.25 16.06
C VAL A 387 11.59 6.94 17.18
N ASN A 388 11.55 7.78 18.22
CA ASN A 388 10.53 7.74 19.27
C ASN A 388 9.11 7.68 18.70
N THR A 389 8.74 8.59 17.79
CA THR A 389 7.43 8.56 17.11
C THR A 389 7.23 7.26 16.32
N ALA A 390 8.20 6.83 15.51
CA ALA A 390 8.08 5.60 14.72
C ALA A 390 7.91 4.33 15.56
N CYS A 391 8.45 4.30 16.78
CA CYS A 391 8.22 3.24 17.77
C CYS A 391 6.86 3.39 18.49
N ASN A 392 6.48 4.62 18.86
CA ASN A 392 5.21 4.92 19.53
C ASN A 392 3.96 4.60 18.68
N LEU A 393 4.12 4.59 17.36
CA LEU A 393 3.13 4.25 16.33
C LEU A 393 3.28 2.82 15.77
N GLU A 394 4.17 2.00 16.34
CA GLU A 394 4.46 0.61 15.91
C GLU A 394 4.93 0.40 14.45
N ILE A 395 5.20 1.49 13.73
CA ILE A 395 5.79 1.53 12.38
C ILE A 395 7.14 0.80 12.41
N VAL A 396 7.97 1.05 13.42
CA VAL A 396 9.22 0.34 13.70
C VAL A 396 9.19 -0.30 15.08
N LYS A 397 9.47 -1.61 15.17
CA LYS A 397 9.51 -2.37 16.44
C LYS A 397 10.91 -2.82 16.88
N GLY A 398 11.96 -2.28 16.26
CA GLY A 398 13.34 -2.78 16.42
C GLY A 398 13.59 -4.10 15.66
N TYR A 399 14.65 -4.81 16.05
CA TYR A 399 14.93 -6.20 15.67
C TYR A 399 14.73 -7.15 16.86
N SER A 400 14.92 -8.46 16.67
CA SER A 400 14.72 -9.50 17.69
C SER A 400 15.67 -9.42 18.90
N ASP A 401 16.75 -8.64 18.80
CA ASP A 401 17.70 -8.33 19.88
C ASP A 401 17.36 -7.01 20.62
N ASN A 402 16.19 -6.42 20.32
CA ASN A 402 15.73 -5.12 20.81
C ASN A 402 16.60 -3.92 20.39
N THR A 403 17.41 -4.04 19.34
CA THR A 403 18.13 -2.90 18.73
C THR A 403 17.29 -2.20 17.65
N PHE A 404 17.67 -0.98 17.31
CA PHE A 404 17.19 -0.23 16.15
C PHE A 404 18.20 -0.24 14.99
N MET A 405 19.49 -0.43 15.25
CA MET A 405 20.63 -0.33 14.31
C MET A 405 20.58 0.98 13.48
N PRO A 406 20.72 2.16 14.11
CA PRO A 406 20.47 3.46 13.47
C PRO A 406 21.31 3.70 12.21
N ASN A 407 22.54 3.19 12.19
CA ASN A 407 23.49 3.33 11.08
C ASN A 407 23.43 2.18 10.06
N LYS A 408 22.62 1.13 10.27
CA LYS A 408 22.42 0.06 9.28
C LYS A 408 21.66 0.61 8.06
N ASN A 409 22.10 0.22 6.87
CA ASN A 409 21.38 0.49 5.62
C ASN A 409 20.04 -0.27 5.59
N VAL A 410 19.02 0.37 5.03
CA VAL A 410 17.66 -0.18 4.94
C VAL A 410 17.50 -0.99 3.66
N THR A 411 16.92 -2.19 3.73
CA THR A 411 16.56 -2.95 2.53
C THR A 411 15.29 -2.43 1.87
N ARG A 412 15.08 -2.73 0.59
CA ARG A 412 13.86 -2.36 -0.14
C ARG A 412 12.60 -2.87 0.58
N ALA A 413 12.62 -4.12 1.06
CA ALA A 413 11.55 -4.71 1.88
C ALA A 413 11.30 -3.98 3.21
N GLU A 414 12.37 -3.56 3.91
CA GLU A 414 12.23 -2.79 5.15
C GLU A 414 11.56 -1.44 4.89
N LEU A 415 11.97 -0.70 3.84
CA LEU A 415 11.28 0.56 3.48
C LEU A 415 9.82 0.32 3.11
N PHE A 416 9.54 -0.67 2.25
CA PHE A 416 8.19 -0.92 1.75
C PHE A 416 7.24 -1.34 2.88
N THR A 417 7.73 -2.09 3.86
CA THR A 417 6.99 -2.42 5.09
C THR A 417 6.71 -1.19 5.94
N MET A 418 7.70 -0.31 6.14
CA MET A 418 7.50 0.93 6.90
C MET A 418 6.51 1.89 6.21
N ILE A 419 6.57 2.04 4.88
CA ILE A 419 5.62 2.84 4.09
C ILE A 419 4.20 2.25 4.20
N ALA A 420 4.04 0.94 4.05
CA ALA A 420 2.75 0.28 4.17
C ALA A 420 2.14 0.48 5.57
N LYS A 421 2.95 0.34 6.64
CA LYS A 421 2.52 0.63 8.01
C LYS A 421 2.15 2.09 8.27
N CYS A 422 2.82 3.05 7.64
CA CYS A 422 2.42 4.46 7.72
C CYS A 422 1.02 4.69 7.11
N LEU A 423 0.71 4.00 6.01
CA LEU A 423 -0.61 4.03 5.38
C LEU A 423 -1.66 3.32 6.26
N GLU A 424 -1.36 2.12 6.75
CA GLU A 424 -2.22 1.35 7.66
C GLU A 424 -2.57 2.14 8.94
N TYR A 425 -1.61 2.86 9.52
CA TYR A 425 -1.87 3.74 10.66
C TYR A 425 -2.82 4.90 10.30
N LEU A 426 -2.66 5.52 9.13
CA LEU A 426 -3.50 6.64 8.67
C LEU A 426 -4.90 6.20 8.19
N GLU A 427 -5.06 4.94 7.80
CA GLU A 427 -6.35 4.34 7.43
C GLU A 427 -7.16 3.89 8.66
N GLY A 428 -6.49 3.66 9.79
CA GLY A 428 -7.08 3.33 11.09
C GLY A 428 -7.36 4.54 12.01
N GLN A 429 -7.52 5.74 11.46
CA GLN A 429 -7.92 6.98 12.15
C GLN A 429 -9.19 7.57 11.54
#